data_AF-A0A7N6B935-F1
#
_entry.id   AF-A0A7N6B935-F1
#
_cell.length_a   1.000
_cell.length_b   1.000
_cell.length_c   1.000
_cell.angle_alpha   90.00
_cell.angle_beta   90.00
_cell.angle_gamma   90.00
#
_symmetry.space_group_name_H-M   'P 1'
#
loop_
_entity.id
_entity.type
_entity.pdbx_description
1 polymer ?
#
loop_
_entity_poly.entity_id
_entity_poly.type
_entity_poly.pdbx_seq_one_letter_code
_entity_poly.pdbx_strand_id
1 'polypeptide(L)'
;IFLMSGTLESLSGLGEDGSSVGSDSEINGLTVRRTDKYGFLGGSQYSESGEREVRVEVARQREMKWLDMFKNWDKWVKHRFQKVKLRCRKGIPSSLRATAWQLLSNSKELLEANKGKFEELEREQGEAKWLDIIEKDLHRQFPFHEMFAARGGHGQQDLYRILKAYTIYRPDEGYCQAQAPVAAVLLMHMPAEQAFWCLVQICEKYLPGYYSAGLEAIQLDGEIFFSLLRRTCPMAYRHLKKFKIDPILYMTEWFMCIFSRTLPWACVLRVWDMFFCEGVKIVFRVGLVLLKQVLGSVDKLRELQGMYETMERLRNISPDTIREDVLVQEIVTLPVTEALIERECSIQVRKWRESRGELTHQPVRRLHGTRAIFEHKRRAALQQREIRPRFFTLSFKDNVKGCRAKKEVMRQKTPRNRKSD
;
A
#
# COMPACT_ATOMS: atom_id res chain seq x y z
N ILE A 1 -14.21 4.23 21.00
CA ILE A 1 -15.14 5.39 21.06
C ILE A 1 -15.63 5.61 19.63
N PHE A 2 -16.90 5.29 19.41
CA PHE A 2 -17.62 5.37 18.13
C PHE A 2 -17.52 6.78 17.53
N LEU A 3 -17.16 6.89 16.24
CA LEU A 3 -17.50 8.02 15.36
C LEU A 3 -17.02 7.71 13.92
N MET A 4 -17.79 6.89 13.20
CA MET A 4 -17.84 6.87 11.73
C MET A 4 -19.24 6.39 11.34
N SER A 5 -20.26 7.21 11.61
CA SER A 5 -21.57 7.11 10.95
C SER A 5 -21.69 8.37 10.09
N GLY A 6 -21.47 8.23 8.79
CA GLY A 6 -21.67 9.29 7.82
C GLY A 6 -23.16 9.46 7.57
N THR A 7 -23.64 10.69 7.74
CA THR A 7 -25.02 11.12 7.56
C THR A 7 -25.52 10.80 6.15
N LEU A 8 -26.65 10.12 6.10
CA LEU A 8 -27.33 9.63 4.91
C LEU A 8 -28.48 10.59 4.63
N GLU A 9 -28.23 11.71 3.96
CA GLU A 9 -29.26 12.66 3.53
C GLU A 9 -28.69 13.59 2.46
N SER A 10 -28.89 13.24 1.18
CA SER A 10 -28.97 14.15 0.01
C SER A 10 -29.09 13.36 -1.31
N LEU A 11 -30.00 12.38 -1.37
CA LEU A 11 -30.39 11.73 -2.62
C LEU A 11 -31.91 11.61 -2.68
N SER A 12 -32.57 12.76 -2.72
CA SER A 12 -33.99 12.87 -3.09
C SER A 12 -34.21 14.25 -3.72
N GLY A 13 -34.15 14.33 -5.05
CA GLY A 13 -34.39 15.58 -5.77
C GLY A 13 -33.87 15.57 -7.19
N LEU A 14 -34.33 14.62 -8.02
CA LEU A 14 -34.32 14.80 -9.47
C LEU A 14 -35.77 15.00 -9.90
N GLY A 15 -36.21 16.26 -9.76
CA GLY A 15 -37.40 16.80 -10.41
C GLY A 15 -36.96 17.65 -11.60
N GLU A 16 -37.74 17.56 -12.66
CA GLU A 16 -37.59 18.16 -13.98
C GLU A 16 -37.29 19.66 -13.94
N ASP A 17 -36.49 20.15 -14.91
CA ASP A 17 -36.85 21.30 -15.77
C ASP A 17 -35.74 21.67 -16.77
N GLY A 18 -36.10 21.63 -18.07
CA GLY A 18 -35.96 22.76 -18.99
C GLY A 18 -34.60 23.17 -19.58
N SER A 19 -34.24 22.54 -20.72
CA SER A 19 -33.65 23.13 -21.95
C SER A 19 -32.33 23.95 -21.92
N SER A 20 -31.32 23.52 -22.70
CA SER A 20 -30.82 24.29 -23.87
C SER A 20 -29.72 23.54 -24.67
N VAL A 21 -30.15 23.04 -25.84
CA VAL A 21 -29.50 22.83 -27.16
C VAL A 21 -27.96 22.73 -27.27
N GLY A 22 -27.50 21.64 -27.89
CA GLY A 22 -26.19 21.60 -28.58
C GLY A 22 -25.65 20.22 -28.99
N SER A 23 -26.36 19.53 -29.89
CA SER A 23 -25.90 18.45 -30.82
C SER A 23 -24.69 17.59 -30.47
N ASP A 24 -24.89 16.28 -30.29
CA ASP A 24 -24.45 15.30 -31.29
C ASP A 24 -25.07 13.90 -31.09
N SER A 25 -25.93 13.56 -32.05
CA SER A 25 -26.23 12.22 -32.61
C SER A 25 -26.63 11.09 -31.67
N GLU A 26 -27.94 10.98 -31.44
CA GLU A 26 -28.61 9.75 -31.00
C GLU A 26 -28.73 8.75 -32.16
N ILE A 27 -28.09 7.58 -32.03
CA ILE A 27 -28.54 6.33 -32.64
C ILE A 27 -28.51 5.26 -31.54
N ASN A 28 -29.69 4.77 -31.18
CA ASN A 28 -30.00 3.68 -30.23
C ASN A 28 -29.69 3.90 -28.73
N GLY A 29 -30.53 4.68 -28.04
CA GLY A 29 -31.16 4.31 -26.74
C GLY A 29 -30.30 3.95 -25.51
N LEU A 30 -28.98 3.99 -25.59
CA LEU A 30 -28.05 3.87 -24.49
C LEU A 30 -27.06 5.01 -24.68
N THR A 31 -27.21 6.10 -23.92
CA THR A 31 -26.09 7.01 -23.68
C THR A 31 -24.95 6.16 -23.14
N VAL A 32 -24.00 5.78 -24.00
CA VAL A 32 -22.78 5.09 -23.59
C VAL A 32 -22.08 6.09 -22.68
N ARG A 33 -22.19 5.89 -21.37
CA ARG A 33 -21.41 6.67 -20.40
C ARG A 33 -19.95 6.40 -20.71
N ARG A 34 -19.31 7.34 -21.40
CA ARG A 34 -17.92 7.21 -21.81
C ARG A 34 -17.06 7.38 -20.57
N THR A 35 -16.25 6.37 -20.27
CA THR A 35 -15.24 6.48 -19.23
C THR A 35 -14.14 7.44 -19.63
N ASP A 36 -13.49 8.07 -18.65
CA ASP A 36 -12.18 8.68 -18.87
C ASP A 36 -11.12 7.60 -19.13
N LYS A 37 -9.88 8.01 -19.40
CA LYS A 37 -8.76 7.09 -19.67
C LYS A 37 -8.39 6.18 -18.49
N TYR A 38 -8.99 6.39 -17.32
CA TYR A 38 -8.78 5.64 -16.11
C TYR A 38 -9.96 4.75 -15.73
N GLY A 39 -11.05 4.77 -16.49
CA GLY A 39 -12.24 3.94 -16.24
C GLY A 39 -13.32 4.63 -15.41
N PHE A 40 -13.19 5.93 -15.09
CA PHE A 40 -14.22 6.66 -14.34
C PHE A 40 -15.32 7.21 -15.25
N LEU A 41 -16.57 7.07 -14.82
CA LEU A 41 -17.79 7.58 -15.44
C LEU A 41 -18.17 8.99 -14.94
N GLY A 42 -17.46 9.49 -13.91
CA GLY A 42 -17.75 10.74 -13.21
C GLY A 42 -17.17 10.76 -11.79
N GLY A 43 -17.57 11.75 -10.98
CA GLY A 43 -17.11 11.92 -9.59
C GLY A 43 -15.79 12.69 -9.46
N SER A 44 -15.30 12.84 -8.23
CA SER A 44 -14.11 13.67 -7.93
C SER A 44 -12.79 13.10 -8.48
N GLN A 45 -12.76 11.82 -8.85
CA GLN A 45 -11.62 11.19 -9.50
C GLN A 45 -11.65 11.28 -11.03
N TYR A 46 -12.77 11.68 -11.63
CA TYR A 46 -12.91 11.80 -13.07
C TYR A 46 -12.03 12.92 -13.61
N SER A 47 -11.36 12.66 -14.73
CA SER A 47 -10.56 13.65 -15.44
C SER A 47 -11.19 13.98 -16.78
N GLU A 48 -11.56 15.26 -16.96
CA GLU A 48 -11.98 15.77 -18.26
C GLU A 48 -10.82 15.66 -19.27
N SER A 49 -11.16 15.60 -20.56
CA SER A 49 -10.27 15.28 -21.69
C SER A 49 -9.12 16.30 -21.95
N GLY A 50 -8.80 17.17 -20.99
CA GLY A 50 -7.77 18.21 -21.05
C GLY A 50 -6.42 17.84 -20.41
N GLU A 51 -6.24 16.65 -19.83
CA GLU A 51 -4.91 16.21 -19.38
C GLU A 51 -3.95 16.07 -20.56
N ARG A 52 -2.78 16.74 -20.50
CA ARG A 52 -1.76 16.69 -21.56
C ARG A 52 -1.37 15.25 -21.88
N GLU A 53 -1.85 14.74 -23.01
CA GLU A 53 -1.47 13.42 -23.48
C GLU A 53 0.03 13.37 -23.78
N VAL A 54 0.69 12.36 -23.22
CA VAL A 54 2.10 12.09 -23.52
C VAL A 54 2.15 11.52 -24.94
N ARG A 55 2.93 12.17 -25.83
CA ARG A 55 3.17 11.67 -27.20
C ARG A 55 3.49 10.18 -27.20
N VAL A 56 2.89 9.44 -28.12
CA VAL A 56 2.97 7.97 -28.19
C VAL A 56 4.42 7.48 -28.23
N GLU A 57 5.30 8.17 -28.95
CA GLU A 57 6.73 7.82 -29.02
C GLU A 57 7.39 7.93 -27.64
N VAL A 58 7.05 8.98 -26.88
CA VAL A 58 7.57 9.20 -25.53
C VAL A 58 7.02 8.14 -24.58
N ALA A 59 5.74 7.77 -24.70
CA ALA A 59 5.14 6.71 -23.91
C ALA A 59 5.83 5.36 -24.16
N ARG A 60 5.98 4.96 -25.42
CA ARG A 60 6.70 3.72 -25.83
C ARG A 60 8.15 3.70 -25.34
N GLN A 61 8.86 4.83 -25.46
CA GLN A 61 10.24 4.92 -24.94
C GLN A 61 10.31 4.77 -23.42
N ARG A 62 9.31 5.26 -22.67
CA ARG A 62 9.22 5.05 -21.22
C ARG A 62 8.95 3.58 -20.91
N GLU A 63 8.04 2.94 -21.62
CA GLU A 63 7.75 1.51 -21.47
C GLU A 63 8.98 0.63 -21.72
N MET A 64 9.69 0.83 -22.83
CA MET A 64 10.90 0.07 -23.16
C MET A 64 11.98 0.20 -22.08
N LYS A 65 12.11 1.39 -21.48
CA LYS A 65 13.03 1.63 -20.35
C LYS A 65 12.63 0.84 -19.11
N TRP A 66 11.34 0.67 -18.83
CA TRP A 66 10.82 -0.11 -17.72
C TRP A 66 10.96 -1.62 -17.97
N LEU A 67 10.65 -2.10 -19.17
CA LEU A 67 10.85 -3.50 -19.56
C LEU A 67 12.32 -3.92 -19.44
N ASP A 68 13.27 -3.07 -19.85
CA ASP A 68 14.70 -3.29 -19.61
C ASP A 68 15.06 -3.40 -18.12
N MET A 69 14.44 -2.58 -17.28
CA MET A 69 14.60 -2.66 -15.82
C MET A 69 14.11 -3.99 -15.25
N PHE A 70 12.95 -4.48 -15.70
CA PHE A 70 12.36 -5.72 -15.19
C PHE A 70 13.23 -6.95 -15.45
N LYS A 71 13.90 -7.03 -16.61
CA LYS A 71 14.79 -8.15 -16.96
C LYS A 71 15.90 -8.39 -15.94
N ASN A 72 16.35 -7.33 -15.25
CA ASN A 72 17.46 -7.38 -14.30
C ASN A 72 17.14 -6.62 -13.01
N TRP A 73 15.94 -6.82 -12.47
CA TRP A 73 15.39 -6.02 -11.37
C TRP A 73 16.34 -5.89 -10.17
N ASP A 74 16.84 -7.00 -9.64
CA ASP A 74 17.74 -7.01 -8.47
C ASP A 74 19.03 -6.21 -8.71
N LYS A 75 19.58 -6.26 -9.93
CA LYS A 75 20.77 -5.48 -10.32
C LYS A 75 20.44 -3.99 -10.34
N TRP A 76 19.27 -3.62 -10.84
CA TRP A 76 18.80 -2.23 -10.86
C TRP A 76 18.57 -1.68 -9.46
N VAL A 77 17.91 -2.43 -8.58
CA VAL A 77 17.69 -2.03 -7.18
C VAL A 77 19.02 -1.93 -6.44
N LYS A 78 19.94 -2.88 -6.62
CA LYS A 78 21.24 -2.90 -5.93
C LYS A 78 22.17 -1.78 -6.38
N HIS A 79 22.29 -1.54 -7.69
CA HIS A 79 23.35 -0.69 -8.25
C HIS A 79 22.86 0.61 -8.89
N ARG A 80 21.56 0.74 -9.19
CA ARG A 80 20.99 1.88 -9.92
C ARG A 80 19.71 2.42 -9.28
N PHE A 81 19.55 2.27 -7.96
CA PHE A 81 18.33 2.63 -7.24
C PHE A 81 17.89 4.09 -7.46
N GLN A 82 18.82 5.05 -7.52
CA GLN A 82 18.44 6.46 -7.76
C GLN A 82 17.75 6.64 -9.12
N LYS A 83 18.11 5.84 -10.13
CA LYS A 83 17.48 5.87 -11.45
C LYS A 83 16.11 5.17 -11.44
N VAL A 84 15.96 4.10 -10.65
CA VAL A 84 14.65 3.48 -10.39
C VAL A 84 13.71 4.50 -9.76
N LYS A 85 14.14 5.11 -8.65
CA LYS A 85 13.42 6.16 -7.93
C LYS A 85 13.04 7.35 -8.82
N LEU A 86 13.96 7.85 -9.65
CA LEU A 86 13.66 8.93 -10.59
C LEU A 86 12.57 8.53 -11.61
N ARG A 87 12.58 7.28 -12.07
CA ARG A 87 11.55 6.77 -12.99
C ARG A 87 10.19 6.61 -12.32
N CYS A 88 10.14 6.17 -11.06
CA CYS A 88 8.90 6.12 -10.27
C CYS A 88 8.31 7.54 -10.09
N ARG A 89 9.15 8.53 -9.74
CA ARG A 89 8.73 9.95 -9.61
C ARG A 89 8.24 10.56 -10.92
N LYS A 90 8.84 10.18 -12.04
CA LYS A 90 8.39 10.59 -13.39
C LYS A 90 7.10 9.91 -13.82
N GLY A 91 6.78 8.79 -13.17
CA GLY A 91 5.58 8.01 -13.41
C GLY A 91 5.82 6.70 -14.16
N ILE A 92 5.20 5.65 -13.63
CA ILE A 92 5.14 4.34 -14.24
C ILE A 92 4.05 4.35 -15.33
N PRO A 93 4.32 3.81 -16.55
CA PRO A 93 3.30 3.60 -17.57
C PRO A 93 2.16 2.72 -17.05
N SER A 94 0.91 3.05 -17.40
CA SER A 94 -0.27 2.32 -16.90
C SER A 94 -0.23 0.83 -17.21
N SER A 95 0.19 0.48 -18.41
CA SER A 95 0.39 -0.90 -18.90
C SER A 95 1.37 -1.73 -18.07
N LEU A 96 2.25 -1.08 -17.29
CA LEU A 96 3.34 -1.74 -16.56
C LEU A 96 3.19 -1.68 -15.04
N ARG A 97 2.15 -1.02 -14.51
CA ARG A 97 1.95 -0.87 -13.05
C ARG A 97 1.80 -2.19 -12.33
N ALA A 98 1.05 -3.14 -12.90
CA ALA A 98 0.89 -4.49 -12.35
C ALA A 98 2.25 -5.09 -11.95
N THR A 99 3.13 -5.25 -12.93
CA THR A 99 4.46 -5.83 -12.73
C THR A 99 5.38 -4.92 -11.90
N ALA A 100 5.35 -3.60 -12.14
CA ALA A 100 6.22 -2.68 -11.43
C ALA A 100 5.92 -2.64 -9.93
N TRP A 101 4.66 -2.52 -9.54
CA TRP A 101 4.26 -2.47 -8.13
C TRP A 101 4.54 -3.80 -7.43
N GLN A 102 4.34 -4.95 -8.09
CA GLN A 102 4.73 -6.23 -7.51
C GLN A 102 6.24 -6.36 -7.28
N LEU A 103 7.07 -5.86 -8.20
CA LEU A 103 8.52 -5.85 -8.06
C LEU A 103 9.03 -4.84 -7.03
N LEU A 104 8.41 -3.66 -6.96
CA LEU A 104 8.76 -2.61 -6.00
C LEU A 104 8.41 -3.01 -4.56
N SER A 105 7.29 -3.71 -4.37
CA SER A 105 6.81 -4.20 -3.07
C SER A 105 7.34 -5.57 -2.69
N ASN A 106 7.98 -6.29 -3.63
CA ASN A 106 8.36 -7.68 -3.49
C ASN A 106 7.17 -8.64 -3.30
N SER A 107 5.95 -8.23 -3.68
CA SER A 107 4.78 -9.11 -3.63
C SER A 107 4.84 -10.20 -4.70
N LYS A 108 5.57 -10.00 -5.80
CA LYS A 108 5.78 -11.04 -6.82
C LYS A 108 6.41 -12.30 -6.23
N GLU A 109 7.46 -12.13 -5.43
CA GLU A 109 8.15 -13.26 -4.79
C GLU A 109 7.27 -13.92 -3.73
N LEU A 110 6.45 -13.13 -3.04
CA LEU A 110 5.51 -13.65 -2.06
C LEU A 110 4.46 -14.53 -2.74
N LEU A 111 3.91 -14.09 -3.88
CA LEU A 111 3.03 -14.88 -4.73
C LEU A 111 3.72 -16.17 -5.18
N GLU A 112 4.92 -16.07 -5.76
CA GLU A 112 5.67 -17.23 -6.27
C GLU A 112 6.01 -18.25 -5.18
N ALA A 113 6.24 -17.81 -3.94
CA ALA A 113 6.51 -18.65 -2.79
C ALA A 113 5.25 -19.30 -2.19
N ASN A 114 4.06 -18.81 -2.52
CA ASN A 114 2.78 -19.24 -1.94
C ASN A 114 1.75 -19.59 -3.03
N LYS A 115 2.18 -20.29 -4.08
CA LYS A 115 1.30 -20.71 -5.18
C LYS A 115 0.09 -21.49 -4.66
N GLY A 116 -1.11 -21.13 -5.10
CA GLY A 116 -2.35 -21.79 -4.70
C GLY A 116 -2.92 -21.32 -3.35
N LYS A 117 -2.19 -20.48 -2.61
CA LYS A 117 -2.62 -20.05 -1.27
C LYS A 117 -3.80 -19.08 -1.34
N PHE A 118 -3.88 -18.23 -2.36
CA PHE A 118 -5.03 -17.34 -2.50
C PHE A 118 -6.31 -18.14 -2.74
N GLU A 119 -6.28 -19.12 -3.64
CA GLU A 119 -7.41 -20.01 -3.93
C GLU A 119 -7.78 -20.90 -2.74
N GLU A 120 -6.80 -21.29 -1.92
CA GLU A 120 -7.04 -21.95 -0.62
C GLU A 120 -7.86 -21.03 0.30
N LEU A 121 -7.39 -19.80 0.54
CA LEU A 121 -8.06 -18.82 1.41
C LEU A 121 -9.46 -18.45 0.91
N GLU A 122 -9.67 -18.42 -0.41
CA GLU A 122 -10.99 -18.16 -0.99
C GLU A 122 -12.00 -19.25 -0.68
N ARG A 123 -11.57 -20.51 -0.63
CA ARG A 123 -12.41 -21.66 -0.30
C ARG A 123 -12.67 -21.78 1.20
N GLU A 124 -11.79 -21.25 2.03
CA GLU A 124 -11.98 -21.21 3.48
C GLU A 124 -13.19 -20.35 3.87
N GLN A 125 -13.84 -20.70 4.98
CA GLN A 125 -14.94 -19.93 5.54
C GLN A 125 -14.38 -18.75 6.34
N GLY A 126 -14.79 -17.52 5.97
CA GLY A 126 -14.44 -16.32 6.74
C GLY A 126 -15.35 -16.13 7.94
N GLU A 127 -14.92 -15.33 8.92
CA GLU A 127 -15.77 -14.96 10.06
C GLU A 127 -16.92 -14.05 9.60
N ALA A 128 -18.17 -14.41 9.94
CA ALA A 128 -19.38 -13.68 9.54
C ALA A 128 -19.30 -12.18 9.84
N LYS A 129 -18.75 -11.81 11.01
CA LYS A 129 -18.59 -10.41 11.42
C LYS A 129 -17.81 -9.57 10.40
N TRP A 130 -16.80 -10.15 9.74
CA TRP A 130 -16.00 -9.44 8.74
C TRP A 130 -16.69 -9.43 7.39
N LEU A 131 -17.28 -10.55 6.99
CA LEU A 131 -17.98 -10.66 5.70
C LEU A 131 -19.12 -9.64 5.61
N ASP A 132 -19.93 -9.51 6.67
CA ASP A 132 -21.03 -8.54 6.74
C ASP A 132 -20.56 -7.09 6.56
N ILE A 133 -19.39 -6.74 7.13
CA ILE A 133 -18.82 -5.40 7.01
C ILE A 133 -18.27 -5.21 5.59
N ILE A 134 -17.56 -6.20 5.05
CA ILE A 134 -17.01 -6.14 3.69
C ILE A 134 -18.15 -5.94 2.67
N GLU A 135 -19.23 -6.73 2.74
CA GLU A 135 -20.36 -6.62 1.82
C GLU A 135 -21.02 -5.23 1.83
N LYS A 136 -21.18 -4.66 3.03
CA LYS A 136 -21.67 -3.28 3.21
C LYS A 136 -20.66 -2.24 2.71
N ASP A 137 -19.39 -2.59 2.60
CA ASP A 137 -18.33 -1.70 2.13
C ASP A 137 -18.19 -1.66 0.61
N LEU A 138 -18.47 -2.75 -0.11
CA LEU A 138 -18.17 -2.87 -1.54
C LEU A 138 -18.82 -1.76 -2.39
N HIS A 139 -20.10 -1.48 -2.15
CA HIS A 139 -20.88 -0.58 -3.01
C HIS A 139 -20.43 0.89 -2.97
N ARG A 140 -19.69 1.29 -1.94
CA ARG A 140 -19.17 2.66 -1.80
C ARG A 140 -17.71 2.79 -2.26
N GLN A 141 -17.08 1.72 -2.74
CA GLN A 141 -15.70 1.77 -3.25
C GLN A 141 -15.71 2.13 -4.72
N PHE A 142 -15.29 3.36 -5.03
CA PHE A 142 -15.21 3.88 -6.40
C PHE A 142 -16.47 3.62 -7.24
N PRO A 143 -17.67 4.03 -6.77
CA PRO A 143 -18.95 3.69 -7.41
C PRO A 143 -19.09 4.23 -8.84
N PHE A 144 -18.27 5.21 -9.21
CA PHE A 144 -18.23 5.78 -10.55
C PHE A 144 -17.18 5.14 -11.46
N HIS A 145 -16.41 4.16 -11.00
CA HIS A 145 -15.45 3.46 -11.86
C HIS A 145 -16.14 2.25 -12.51
N GLU A 146 -15.94 2.04 -13.81
CA GLU A 146 -16.64 1.00 -14.60
C GLU A 146 -16.52 -0.41 -13.99
N MET A 147 -15.36 -0.74 -13.42
CA MET A 147 -15.10 -2.01 -12.72
C MET A 147 -16.01 -2.23 -11.50
N PHE A 148 -16.42 -1.17 -10.80
CA PHE A 148 -17.15 -1.25 -9.52
C PHE A 148 -18.58 -0.71 -9.59
N ALA A 149 -18.96 -0.07 -10.70
CA ALA A 149 -20.26 0.58 -10.88
C ALA A 149 -21.44 -0.41 -10.86
N ALA A 150 -21.24 -1.62 -11.38
CA ALA A 150 -22.26 -2.66 -11.36
C ALA A 150 -22.32 -3.33 -9.98
N ARG A 151 -23.46 -3.20 -9.28
CA ARG A 151 -23.69 -3.86 -8.00
C ARG A 151 -23.64 -5.38 -8.17
N GLY A 152 -22.79 -6.05 -7.39
CA GLY A 152 -22.55 -7.48 -7.52
C GLY A 152 -21.84 -7.87 -8.82
N GLY A 153 -21.30 -6.91 -9.58
CA GLY A 153 -20.49 -7.18 -10.77
C GLY A 153 -19.11 -7.76 -10.44
N HIS A 154 -18.39 -8.18 -11.47
CA HIS A 154 -17.10 -8.89 -11.32
C HIS A 154 -16.08 -8.12 -10.45
N GLY A 155 -15.96 -6.79 -10.58
CA GLY A 155 -15.02 -6.02 -9.76
C GLY A 155 -15.38 -6.00 -8.27
N GLN A 156 -16.67 -5.92 -7.92
CA GLN A 156 -17.10 -6.03 -6.52
C GLN A 156 -16.88 -7.45 -5.97
N GLN A 157 -17.10 -8.48 -6.79
CA GLN A 157 -16.83 -9.87 -6.41
C GLN A 157 -15.33 -10.12 -6.18
N ASP A 158 -14.46 -9.64 -7.07
CA ASP A 158 -13.01 -9.76 -6.91
C ASP A 158 -12.50 -8.94 -5.71
N LEU A 159 -13.06 -7.76 -5.46
CA LEU A 159 -12.74 -6.99 -4.26
C LEU A 159 -13.15 -7.73 -2.98
N TYR A 160 -14.34 -8.32 -2.96
CA TYR A 160 -14.80 -9.17 -1.86
C TYR A 160 -13.84 -10.34 -1.62
N ARG A 161 -13.46 -11.05 -2.69
CA ARG A 161 -12.52 -12.18 -2.64
C ARG A 161 -11.19 -11.80 -2.00
N ILE A 162 -10.59 -10.68 -2.43
CA ILE A 162 -9.33 -10.16 -1.87
C ILE A 162 -9.47 -9.84 -0.38
N LEU A 163 -10.50 -9.09 0.00
CA LEU A 163 -10.68 -8.63 1.37
C LEU A 163 -11.01 -9.79 2.31
N LYS A 164 -11.90 -10.70 1.89
CA LYS A 164 -12.20 -11.95 2.61
C LYS A 164 -10.91 -12.74 2.83
N ALA A 165 -10.15 -13.02 1.78
CA ALA A 165 -8.91 -13.79 1.88
C ALA A 165 -7.90 -13.13 2.84
N TYR A 166 -7.83 -11.79 2.87
CA TYR A 166 -6.99 -11.06 3.81
C TYR A 166 -7.39 -11.33 5.27
N THR A 167 -8.68 -11.30 5.59
CA THR A 167 -9.15 -11.56 6.97
C THR A 167 -8.82 -12.96 7.45
N ILE A 168 -8.78 -13.94 6.55
CA ILE A 168 -8.40 -15.32 6.85
C ILE A 168 -6.87 -15.45 6.96
N TYR A 169 -6.13 -14.73 6.12
CA TYR A 169 -4.67 -14.68 6.16
C TYR A 169 -4.12 -13.98 7.41
N ARG A 170 -4.85 -12.98 7.92
CA ARG A 170 -4.52 -12.18 9.12
C ARG A 170 -5.73 -12.04 10.05
N PRO A 171 -6.14 -13.12 10.74
CA PRO A 171 -7.32 -13.10 11.62
C PRO A 171 -7.17 -12.14 12.79
N ASP A 172 -5.94 -11.91 13.28
CA ASP A 172 -5.64 -10.98 14.37
C ASP A 172 -5.88 -9.50 13.99
N GLU A 173 -5.75 -9.16 12.71
CA GLU A 173 -6.07 -7.82 12.21
C GLU A 173 -7.52 -7.71 11.72
N GLY A 174 -8.02 -8.77 11.07
CA GLY A 174 -9.37 -8.79 10.51
C GLY A 174 -9.55 -7.82 9.35
N TYR A 175 -10.72 -7.17 9.28
CA TYR A 175 -11.04 -6.18 8.26
C TYR A 175 -11.23 -4.78 8.84
N CYS A 176 -10.48 -3.83 8.30
CA CYS A 176 -10.64 -2.40 8.49
C CYS A 176 -11.19 -1.76 7.20
N GLN A 177 -12.20 -0.91 7.32
CA GLN A 177 -12.88 -0.28 6.18
C GLN A 177 -11.93 0.49 5.23
N ALA A 178 -10.80 0.98 5.75
CA ALA A 178 -9.80 1.66 4.94
C ALA A 178 -9.01 0.72 4.01
N GLN A 179 -9.10 -0.60 4.18
CA GLN A 179 -8.43 -1.57 3.29
C GLN A 179 -9.14 -1.70 1.95
N ALA A 180 -10.47 -1.59 1.90
CA ALA A 180 -11.21 -1.72 0.65
C ALA A 180 -10.81 -0.71 -0.45
N PRO A 181 -10.64 0.59 -0.18
CA PRO A 181 -10.16 1.51 -1.21
C PRO A 181 -8.71 1.23 -1.63
N VAL A 182 -7.87 0.69 -0.74
CA VAL A 182 -6.49 0.27 -1.07
C VAL A 182 -6.52 -0.96 -1.99
N ALA A 183 -7.34 -1.97 -1.66
CA ALA A 183 -7.50 -3.17 -2.48
C ALA A 183 -8.13 -2.86 -3.85
N ALA A 184 -9.09 -1.94 -3.91
CA ALA A 184 -9.72 -1.51 -5.16
C ALA A 184 -8.72 -0.82 -6.10
N VAL A 185 -7.86 0.08 -5.60
CA VAL A 185 -6.79 0.69 -6.42
C VAL A 185 -5.86 -0.38 -7.00
N LEU A 186 -5.51 -1.40 -6.22
CA LEU A 186 -4.69 -2.51 -6.71
C LEU A 186 -5.42 -3.29 -7.80
N LEU A 187 -6.68 -3.66 -7.57
CA LEU A 187 -7.50 -4.46 -8.49
C LEU A 187 -7.75 -3.75 -9.83
N MET A 188 -7.82 -2.41 -9.86
CA MET A 188 -7.87 -1.63 -11.11
C MET A 188 -6.63 -1.81 -12.00
N HIS A 189 -5.52 -2.32 -11.45
CA HIS A 189 -4.25 -2.44 -12.16
C HIS A 189 -3.73 -3.87 -12.28
N MET A 190 -4.27 -4.84 -11.55
CA MET A 190 -3.78 -6.21 -11.57
C MET A 190 -4.87 -7.23 -11.18
N PRO A 191 -4.74 -8.51 -11.58
CA PRO A 191 -5.66 -9.57 -11.16
C PRO A 191 -5.74 -9.74 -9.64
N ALA A 192 -6.84 -10.33 -9.17
CA ALA A 192 -7.17 -10.44 -7.75
C ALA A 192 -6.06 -11.04 -6.89
N GLU A 193 -5.43 -12.15 -7.29
CA GLU A 193 -4.33 -12.77 -6.53
C GLU A 193 -3.13 -11.82 -6.40
N GLN A 194 -2.78 -11.10 -7.47
CA GLN A 194 -1.66 -10.15 -7.44
C GLN A 194 -1.98 -8.96 -6.53
N ALA A 195 -3.23 -8.48 -6.57
CA ALA A 195 -3.72 -7.41 -5.70
C ALA A 195 -3.71 -7.85 -4.23
N PHE A 196 -4.13 -9.07 -3.94
CA PHE A 196 -4.07 -9.66 -2.60
C PHE A 196 -2.64 -9.63 -2.05
N TRP A 197 -1.64 -10.12 -2.80
CA TRP A 197 -0.26 -10.11 -2.31
C TRP A 197 0.35 -8.71 -2.18
N CYS A 198 -0.06 -7.76 -3.03
CA CYS A 198 0.29 -6.35 -2.84
C CYS A 198 -0.33 -5.77 -1.57
N LEU A 199 -1.61 -6.06 -1.30
CA LEU A 199 -2.31 -5.64 -0.09
C LEU A 199 -1.61 -6.19 1.17
N VAL A 200 -1.24 -7.47 1.17
CA VAL A 200 -0.45 -8.09 2.25
C VAL A 200 0.85 -7.32 2.49
N GLN A 201 1.60 -6.98 1.44
CA GLN A 201 2.83 -6.19 1.61
C GLN A 201 2.53 -4.80 2.18
N ILE A 202 1.48 -4.12 1.70
CA ILE A 202 1.09 -2.80 2.21
C ILE A 202 0.80 -2.86 3.71
N CYS A 203 -0.06 -3.78 4.14
CA CYS A 203 -0.47 -3.89 5.53
C CYS A 203 0.69 -4.30 6.45
N GLU A 204 1.51 -5.28 6.05
CA GLU A 204 2.53 -5.81 6.96
C GLU A 204 3.85 -5.06 6.95
N LYS A 205 4.29 -4.55 5.79
CA LYS A 205 5.65 -4.02 5.62
C LYS A 205 5.68 -2.52 5.54
N TYR A 206 4.69 -1.91 4.88
CA TYR A 206 4.65 -0.47 4.67
C TYR A 206 3.89 0.23 5.80
N LEU A 207 2.71 -0.29 6.18
CA LEU A 207 1.77 0.33 7.11
C LEU A 207 1.39 -0.60 8.30
N PRO A 208 2.37 -1.25 8.97
CA PRO A 208 2.07 -2.13 10.10
C PRO A 208 1.32 -1.39 11.20
N GLY A 209 0.27 -2.03 11.72
CA GLY A 209 -0.58 -1.51 12.79
C GLY A 209 -1.61 -0.46 12.36
N TYR A 210 -1.62 -0.01 11.09
CA TYR A 210 -2.59 1.00 10.63
C TYR A 210 -4.03 0.50 10.68
N TYR A 211 -4.25 -0.77 10.39
CA TYR A 211 -5.58 -1.38 10.26
C TYR A 211 -6.02 -2.13 11.53
N SER A 212 -5.17 -2.14 12.56
CA SER A 212 -5.46 -2.80 13.84
C SER A 212 -6.48 -1.99 14.66
N ALA A 213 -7.13 -2.67 15.60
CA ALA A 213 -8.04 -2.04 16.55
C ALA A 213 -7.35 -0.90 17.33
N GLY A 214 -8.10 0.15 17.65
CA GLY A 214 -7.60 1.30 18.42
C GLY A 214 -6.78 2.32 17.61
N LEU A 215 -6.34 2.00 16.39
CA LEU A 215 -5.64 2.92 15.48
C LEU A 215 -4.40 3.58 16.09
N GLU A 216 -3.72 2.90 17.02
CA GLU A 216 -2.56 3.48 17.73
C GLU A 216 -1.44 3.90 16.78
N ALA A 217 -1.15 3.10 15.76
CA ALA A 217 -0.12 3.42 14.77
C ALA A 217 -0.45 4.70 13.98
N ILE A 218 -1.73 4.95 13.68
CA ILE A 218 -2.17 6.17 13.02
C ILE A 218 -2.10 7.36 13.97
N GLN A 219 -2.53 7.19 15.23
CA GLN A 219 -2.44 8.26 16.23
C GLN A 219 -0.98 8.68 16.46
N LEU A 220 -0.06 7.73 16.60
CA LEU A 220 1.37 7.99 16.71
C LEU A 220 1.91 8.72 15.47
N ASP A 221 1.52 8.26 14.29
CA ASP A 221 1.89 8.94 13.04
C ASP A 221 1.30 10.34 12.93
N GLY A 222 0.14 10.60 13.55
CA GLY A 222 -0.42 11.93 13.68
C GLY A 222 0.45 12.86 14.50
N GLU A 223 0.98 12.40 15.63
CA GLU A 223 1.92 13.18 16.43
C GLU A 223 3.23 13.46 15.67
N ILE A 224 3.75 12.46 14.96
CA ILE A 224 4.93 12.62 14.09
C ILE A 224 4.63 13.66 13.01
N PHE A 225 3.50 13.52 12.31
CA PHE A 225 3.07 14.39 11.24
C PHE A 225 2.90 15.84 11.71
N PHE A 226 2.30 16.06 12.89
CA PHE A 226 2.13 17.39 13.47
C PHE A 226 3.47 18.04 13.85
N SER A 227 4.42 17.25 14.34
CA SER A 227 5.79 17.72 14.60
C SER A 227 6.53 18.08 13.31
N LEU A 228 6.38 17.29 12.25
CA LEU A 228 6.92 17.61 10.92
C LEU A 228 6.27 18.87 10.32
N LEU A 229 4.97 19.07 10.54
CA LEU A 229 4.25 20.28 10.12
C LEU A 229 4.81 21.52 10.80
N ARG A 230 5.10 21.45 12.10
CA ARG A 230 5.75 22.55 12.84
C ARG A 230 7.05 23.00 12.18
N ARG A 231 7.80 22.07 11.58
CA ARG A 231 9.08 22.36 10.92
C ARG A 231 8.91 22.87 9.49
N THR A 232 7.93 22.35 8.75
CA THR A 232 7.79 22.59 7.31
C THR A 232 6.80 23.70 6.97
N CYS A 233 5.77 23.90 7.80
CA CYS A 233 4.80 24.99 7.67
C CYS A 233 4.36 25.48 9.07
N PRO A 234 5.19 26.30 9.75
CA PRO A 234 4.90 26.76 11.12
C PRO A 234 3.60 27.55 11.26
N MET A 235 3.12 28.21 10.20
CA MET A 235 1.84 28.94 10.24
C MET A 235 0.65 27.99 10.30
N ALA A 236 0.62 26.94 9.47
CA ALA A 236 -0.42 25.92 9.48
C ALA A 236 -0.44 25.19 10.83
N TYR A 237 0.74 24.85 11.36
CA TYR A 237 0.86 24.28 12.71
C TYR A 237 0.23 25.17 13.79
N ARG A 238 0.56 26.47 13.81
CA ARG A 238 -0.01 27.42 14.78
C ARG A 238 -1.52 27.55 14.64
N HIS A 239 -2.03 27.56 13.41
CA HIS A 239 -3.47 27.62 13.12
C HIS A 239 -4.21 26.41 13.69
N LEU A 240 -3.77 25.19 13.33
CA LEU A 240 -4.38 23.95 13.83
C LEU A 240 -4.28 23.85 15.36
N LYS A 241 -3.14 24.26 15.93
CA LYS A 241 -2.96 24.29 17.38
C LYS A 241 -3.89 25.28 18.07
N LYS A 242 -4.09 26.48 17.50
CA LYS A 242 -5.00 27.51 18.04
C LYS A 242 -6.42 26.97 18.16
N PHE A 243 -6.88 26.25 17.15
CA PHE A 243 -8.23 25.66 17.11
C PHE A 243 -8.32 24.24 17.66
N LYS A 244 -7.25 23.72 18.27
CA LYS A 244 -7.18 22.37 18.86
C LYS A 244 -7.62 21.26 17.88
N ILE A 245 -7.21 21.40 16.62
CA ILE A 245 -7.53 20.42 15.57
C ILE A 245 -6.44 19.35 15.58
N ASP A 246 -6.77 18.20 16.15
CA ASP A 246 -5.85 17.07 16.19
C ASP A 246 -5.72 16.41 14.81
N PRO A 247 -4.50 15.97 14.42
CA PRO A 247 -4.25 15.35 13.12
C PRO A 247 -5.21 14.20 12.77
N ILE A 248 -5.54 13.37 13.77
CA ILE A 248 -6.41 12.20 13.63
C ILE A 248 -7.78 12.55 13.01
N LEU A 249 -8.26 13.79 13.17
CA LEU A 249 -9.58 14.22 12.69
C LEU A 249 -9.65 14.37 11.16
N TYR A 250 -8.52 14.59 10.48
CA TYR A 250 -8.49 14.80 9.03
C TYR A 250 -7.54 13.84 8.30
N MET A 251 -6.47 13.39 8.95
CA MET A 251 -5.43 12.59 8.27
C MET A 251 -5.74 11.09 8.22
N THR A 252 -6.65 10.59 9.05
CA THR A 252 -6.89 9.15 9.19
C THR A 252 -7.20 8.51 7.84
N GLU A 253 -8.14 9.11 7.11
CA GLU A 253 -8.49 8.68 5.76
C GLU A 253 -7.33 8.84 4.78
N TRP A 254 -6.65 9.99 4.80
CA TRP A 254 -5.52 10.29 3.92
C TRP A 254 -4.43 9.23 4.01
N PHE A 255 -4.06 8.84 5.23
CA PHE A 255 -2.94 7.94 5.49
C PHE A 255 -3.36 6.48 5.30
N MET A 256 -4.50 6.08 5.84
CA MET A 256 -4.97 4.69 5.75
C MET A 256 -5.41 4.30 4.34
N CYS A 257 -5.96 5.23 3.56
CA CYS A 257 -6.35 4.97 2.17
C CYS A 257 -5.26 5.35 1.16
N ILE A 258 -4.07 5.79 1.62
CA ILE A 258 -2.96 6.25 0.77
C ILE A 258 -3.48 7.29 -0.26
N PHE A 259 -4.30 8.22 0.25
CA PHE A 259 -4.92 9.33 -0.47
C PHE A 259 -5.84 8.96 -1.65
N SER A 260 -6.21 7.68 -1.80
CA SER A 260 -6.99 7.21 -2.96
C SER A 260 -8.41 7.80 -3.06
N ARG A 261 -8.95 8.32 -1.95
CA ARG A 261 -10.25 8.99 -1.89
C ARG A 261 -10.16 10.53 -1.86
N THR A 262 -8.95 11.07 -1.78
CA THR A 262 -8.72 12.50 -1.53
C THR A 262 -8.16 13.22 -2.76
N LEU A 263 -7.30 12.57 -3.53
CA LEU A 263 -6.59 13.20 -4.65
C LEU A 263 -7.30 12.94 -5.99
N PRO A 264 -7.12 13.83 -6.98
CA PRO A 264 -7.39 13.50 -8.37
C PRO A 264 -6.66 12.21 -8.78
N TRP A 265 -7.24 11.41 -9.65
CA TRP A 265 -6.73 10.06 -9.91
C TRP A 265 -5.30 10.02 -10.46
N ALA A 266 -4.96 10.93 -11.37
CA ALA A 266 -3.59 11.07 -11.88
C ALA A 266 -2.56 11.27 -10.75
N CYS A 267 -2.92 12.07 -9.74
CA CYS A 267 -2.13 12.30 -8.53
C CYS A 267 -2.05 11.05 -7.65
N VAL A 268 -3.15 10.30 -7.47
CA VAL A 268 -3.15 9.02 -6.74
C VAL A 268 -2.10 8.08 -7.32
N LEU A 269 -2.09 7.91 -8.65
CA LEU A 269 -1.15 7.01 -9.32
C LEU A 269 0.31 7.43 -9.11
N ARG A 270 0.61 8.74 -9.08
CA ARG A 270 1.94 9.25 -8.74
C ARG A 270 2.34 9.01 -7.32
N VAL A 271 1.43 9.23 -6.37
CA VAL A 271 1.66 8.93 -4.96
C VAL A 271 1.96 7.46 -4.77
N TRP A 272 1.20 6.57 -5.40
CA TRP A 272 1.37 5.11 -5.30
C TRP A 272 2.68 4.61 -5.92
N ASP A 273 3.07 5.12 -7.09
CA ASP A 273 4.36 4.82 -7.71
C ASP A 273 5.54 5.18 -6.79
N MET A 274 5.48 6.37 -6.17
CA MET A 274 6.49 6.81 -5.21
C MET A 274 6.42 6.03 -3.90
N PHE A 275 5.22 5.76 -3.39
CA PHE A 275 5.00 5.03 -2.13
C PHE A 275 5.60 3.63 -2.17
N PHE A 276 5.35 2.85 -3.22
CA PHE A 276 5.96 1.52 -3.35
C PHE A 276 7.49 1.59 -3.43
N CYS A 277 8.03 2.59 -4.13
CA CYS A 277 9.47 2.76 -4.32
C CYS A 277 10.21 3.27 -3.09
N GLU A 278 9.62 4.26 -2.41
CA GLU A 278 10.28 5.11 -1.43
C GLU A 278 9.67 5.00 -0.02
N GLY A 279 8.58 4.25 0.13
CA GLY A 279 7.94 3.90 1.39
C GLY A 279 7.05 4.99 1.99
N VAL A 280 6.67 4.76 3.26
CA VAL A 280 5.70 5.56 4.00
C VAL A 280 6.06 7.06 4.13
N LYS A 281 7.33 7.45 3.94
CA LYS A 281 7.70 8.88 3.95
C LYS A 281 6.93 9.70 2.91
N ILE A 282 6.53 9.05 1.81
CA ILE A 282 5.72 9.71 0.78
C ILE A 282 4.36 10.09 1.33
N VAL A 283 3.76 9.25 2.19
CA VAL A 283 2.46 9.55 2.83
C VAL A 283 2.55 10.82 3.68
N PHE A 284 3.59 10.94 4.51
CA PHE A 284 3.85 12.16 5.27
C PHE A 284 4.07 13.38 4.38
N ARG A 285 4.89 13.26 3.33
CA ARG A 285 5.19 14.37 2.42
C ARG A 285 3.94 14.87 1.70
N VAL A 286 3.10 13.96 1.20
CA VAL A 286 1.83 14.31 0.54
C VAL A 286 0.93 15.05 1.52
N GLY A 287 0.72 14.53 2.73
CA GLY A 287 -0.11 15.19 3.74
C GLY A 287 0.38 16.61 4.09
N LEU A 288 1.70 16.81 4.17
CA LEU A 288 2.29 18.12 4.46
C LEU A 288 2.10 19.10 3.29
N VAL A 289 2.20 18.61 2.05
CA VAL A 289 1.92 19.42 0.86
C VAL A 289 0.44 19.83 0.83
N LEU A 290 -0.49 18.92 1.14
CA LEU A 290 -1.92 19.24 1.23
C LEU A 290 -2.20 20.28 2.32
N LEU A 291 -1.60 20.15 3.51
CA LEU A 291 -1.75 21.15 4.56
C LEU A 291 -1.16 22.51 4.17
N LYS A 292 0.00 22.54 3.51
CA LYS A 292 0.59 23.78 2.99
C LYS A 292 -0.31 24.40 1.92
N GLN A 293 -0.95 23.57 1.11
CA GLN A 293 -1.88 24.04 0.08
C GLN A 293 -3.16 24.62 0.68
N VAL A 294 -3.67 24.08 1.79
CA VAL A 294 -4.89 24.58 2.43
C VAL A 294 -4.61 25.73 3.40
N LEU A 295 -3.52 25.67 4.16
CA LEU A 295 -3.25 26.52 5.33
C LEU A 295 -1.93 27.31 5.25
N GLY A 296 -1.20 27.21 4.13
CA GLY A 296 0.18 27.70 4.03
C GLY A 296 0.35 29.16 3.63
N SER A 297 -0.71 29.98 3.64
CA SER A 297 -0.62 31.42 3.37
C SER A 297 -1.62 32.21 4.21
N VAL A 298 -1.28 33.45 4.55
CA VAL A 298 -2.13 34.34 5.36
C VAL A 298 -3.51 34.54 4.73
N ASP A 299 -3.60 34.70 3.42
CA ASP A 299 -4.88 34.92 2.74
C ASP A 299 -5.83 33.74 2.90
N LYS A 300 -5.33 32.51 2.74
CA LYS A 300 -6.10 31.29 3.01
C LYS A 300 -6.58 31.20 4.45
N LEU A 301 -5.75 31.62 5.42
CA LEU A 301 -6.13 31.58 6.84
C LEU A 301 -7.17 32.65 7.20
N ARG A 302 -7.26 33.76 6.45
CA ARG A 302 -8.30 34.79 6.65
C ARG A 302 -9.70 34.27 6.36
N GLU A 303 -9.83 33.25 5.51
CA GLU A 303 -11.12 32.60 5.23
C GLU A 303 -11.51 31.57 6.31
N LEU A 304 -10.56 31.15 7.15
CA LEU A 304 -10.72 30.04 8.08
C LEU A 304 -10.70 30.56 9.52
N GLN A 305 -11.80 31.16 9.96
CA GLN A 305 -11.86 31.86 11.25
C GLN A 305 -12.09 30.93 12.46
N GLY A 306 -12.40 29.65 12.23
CA GLY A 306 -12.73 28.70 13.28
C GLY A 306 -12.34 27.26 12.98
N MET A 307 -12.67 26.39 13.94
CA MET A 307 -12.48 24.95 13.82
C MET A 307 -13.35 24.35 12.70
N TYR A 308 -14.60 24.80 12.58
CA TYR A 308 -15.56 24.26 11.63
C TYR A 308 -15.12 24.47 10.19
N GLU A 309 -14.82 25.73 9.80
CA GLU A 309 -14.40 26.11 8.45
C GLU A 309 -13.08 25.43 8.09
N THR A 310 -12.16 25.35 9.06
CA THR A 310 -10.89 24.65 8.87
C THR A 310 -11.12 23.15 8.60
N MET A 311 -11.97 22.49 9.39
CA MET A 311 -12.27 21.06 9.23
C MET A 311 -13.06 20.75 7.97
N GLU A 312 -13.94 21.64 7.55
CA GLU A 312 -14.66 21.53 6.28
C GLU A 312 -13.67 21.61 5.11
N ARG A 313 -12.78 22.61 5.10
CA ARG A 313 -11.78 22.76 4.04
C ARG A 313 -10.78 21.61 3.98
N LEU A 314 -10.39 21.05 5.14
CA LEU A 314 -9.49 19.89 5.19
C LEU A 314 -10.15 18.60 4.70
N ARG A 315 -11.46 18.41 4.93
CA ARG A 315 -12.18 17.22 4.45
C ARG A 315 -12.51 17.31 2.97
N ASN A 316 -12.74 18.52 2.46
CA ASN A 316 -13.17 18.76 1.08
C ASN A 316 -12.12 19.60 0.32
N ILE A 317 -10.94 19.03 0.11
CA ILE A 317 -9.89 19.70 -0.69
C ILE A 317 -10.32 19.67 -2.17
N SER A 318 -10.49 20.85 -2.77
CA SER A 318 -10.88 20.97 -4.17
C SER A 318 -9.85 20.27 -5.10
N PRO A 319 -10.28 19.29 -5.93
CA PRO A 319 -9.43 18.61 -6.89
C PRO A 319 -8.68 19.56 -7.83
N ASP A 320 -9.34 20.64 -8.26
CA ASP A 320 -8.80 21.63 -9.22
C ASP A 320 -7.55 22.34 -8.70
N THR A 321 -7.41 22.41 -7.38
CA THR A 321 -6.24 23.04 -6.76
C THR A 321 -5.01 22.13 -6.81
N ILE A 322 -5.17 20.83 -7.04
CA ILE A 322 -4.10 19.82 -6.99
C ILE A 322 -3.73 19.35 -8.40
N ARG A 323 -2.64 19.87 -8.95
CA ARG A 323 -2.09 19.41 -10.24
C ARG A 323 -0.96 18.40 -10.06
N GLU A 324 -0.94 17.36 -10.90
CA GLU A 324 0.02 16.25 -10.82
C GLU A 324 1.49 16.73 -10.79
N ASP A 325 1.86 17.62 -11.70
CA ASP A 325 3.22 18.11 -11.87
C ASP A 325 3.71 18.93 -10.67
N VAL A 326 2.88 19.84 -10.19
CA VAL A 326 3.16 20.68 -9.00
C VAL A 326 3.24 19.81 -7.75
N LEU A 327 2.30 18.88 -7.58
CA LEU A 327 2.26 17.99 -6.42
C LEU A 327 3.54 17.15 -6.33
N VAL A 328 3.96 16.52 -7.43
CA VAL A 328 5.19 15.71 -7.46
C VAL A 328 6.42 16.56 -7.15
N GLN A 329 6.51 17.78 -7.71
CA GLN A 329 7.62 18.68 -7.43
C GLN A 329 7.70 19.06 -5.93
N GLU A 330 6.59 19.50 -5.34
CA GLU A 330 6.52 19.84 -3.92
C GLU A 330 6.87 18.64 -3.02
N ILE A 331 6.34 17.44 -3.30
CA ILE A 331 6.66 16.21 -2.56
C ILE A 331 8.16 15.92 -2.60
N VAL A 332 8.80 16.04 -3.76
CA VAL A 332 10.21 15.70 -3.95
C VAL A 332 11.13 16.69 -3.22
N THR A 333 10.80 17.98 -3.28
CA THR A 333 11.59 19.06 -2.67
C THR A 333 11.45 19.12 -1.14
N LEU A 334 10.38 18.55 -0.57
CA LEU A 334 10.15 18.63 0.87
C LEU A 334 11.29 17.96 1.67
N PRO A 335 11.91 18.65 2.65
CA PRO A 335 13.09 18.16 3.38
C PRO A 335 12.73 17.17 4.50
N VAL A 336 11.81 16.23 4.24
CA VAL A 336 11.37 15.20 5.19
C VAL A 336 12.00 13.86 4.81
N THR A 337 13.05 13.46 5.54
CA THR A 337 13.79 12.21 5.29
C THR A 337 13.27 11.06 6.14
N GLU A 338 13.60 9.81 5.77
CA GLU A 338 13.36 8.63 6.61
C GLU A 338 13.95 8.78 8.01
N ALA A 339 15.22 9.18 8.10
CA ALA A 339 15.90 9.38 9.38
C ALA A 339 15.22 10.44 10.25
N LEU A 340 14.61 11.47 9.65
CA LEU A 340 13.83 12.46 10.39
C LEU A 340 12.54 11.85 10.95
N ILE A 341 11.82 11.06 10.15
CA ILE A 341 10.61 10.36 10.58
C ILE A 341 10.93 9.34 11.68
N GLU A 342 11.98 8.53 11.53
CA GLU A 342 12.42 7.55 12.54
C GLU A 342 12.82 8.23 13.87
N ARG A 343 13.53 9.36 13.79
CA ARG A 343 13.87 10.18 14.97
C ARG A 343 12.61 10.69 15.66
N GLU A 344 11.68 11.26 14.91
CA GLU A 344 10.44 11.77 15.47
C GLU A 344 9.59 10.66 16.06
N CYS A 345 9.51 9.50 15.41
CA CYS A 345 8.85 8.31 15.93
C CYS A 345 9.40 7.92 17.31
N SER A 346 10.72 7.86 17.46
CA SER A 346 11.35 7.54 18.75
C SER A 346 10.99 8.55 19.85
N ILE A 347 10.91 9.84 19.50
CA ILE A 347 10.50 10.90 20.44
C ILE A 347 9.04 10.73 20.85
N GLN A 348 8.14 10.47 19.88
CA GLN A 348 6.70 10.38 20.15
C GLN A 348 6.32 9.09 20.87
N VAL A 349 6.99 7.96 20.60
CA VAL A 349 6.82 6.72 21.36
C VAL A 349 7.19 6.93 22.84
N ARG A 350 8.29 7.65 23.12
CA ARG A 350 8.68 7.96 24.50
C ARG A 350 7.61 8.80 25.20
N LYS A 351 7.13 9.87 24.57
CA LYS A 351 6.06 10.72 25.12
C LYS A 351 4.75 9.97 25.31
N TRP A 352 4.43 9.04 24.40
CA TRP A 352 3.25 8.19 24.50
C TRP A 352 3.33 7.33 25.74
N ARG A 353 4.47 6.65 25.97
CA ARG A 353 4.70 5.84 27.17
C ARG A 353 4.53 6.61 28.46
N GLU A 354 5.05 7.83 28.50
CA GLU A 354 4.95 8.72 29.67
C GLU A 354 3.51 9.18 29.95
N SER A 355 2.67 9.33 28.92
CA SER A 355 1.32 9.92 29.06
C SER A 355 0.16 8.92 29.02
N ARG A 356 0.32 7.79 28.33
CA ARG A 356 -0.74 6.81 28.03
C ARG A 356 -0.36 5.37 28.38
N GLY A 357 0.88 5.12 28.83
CA GLY A 357 1.41 3.78 29.07
C GLY A 357 1.92 3.09 27.80
N GLU A 358 2.14 1.78 27.88
CA GLU A 358 2.67 1.00 26.76
C GLU A 358 1.68 0.93 25.58
N LEU A 359 2.23 0.96 24.37
CA LEU A 359 1.46 0.70 23.16
C LEU A 359 1.02 -0.77 23.15
N THR A 360 -0.25 -1.00 22.81
CA THR A 360 -0.77 -2.36 22.63
C THR A 360 -0.14 -3.02 21.40
N HIS A 361 0.16 -2.23 20.37
CA HIS A 361 0.94 -2.65 19.22
C HIS A 361 2.37 -2.10 19.31
N GLN A 362 3.36 -2.97 19.50
CA GLN A 362 4.76 -2.54 19.45
C GLN A 362 5.07 -2.01 18.04
N PRO A 363 5.58 -0.76 17.90
CA PRO A 363 5.91 -0.21 16.59
C PRO A 363 6.97 -1.07 15.91
N VAL A 364 6.54 -1.94 15.00
CA VAL A 364 7.46 -2.73 14.18
C VAL A 364 8.17 -1.79 13.22
N ARG A 365 9.46 -2.03 12.99
CA ARG A 365 10.23 -1.25 12.03
C ARG A 365 9.63 -1.41 10.62
N ARG A 366 9.09 -0.33 10.08
CA ARG A 366 8.58 -0.27 8.72
C ARG A 366 9.70 -0.51 7.70
N LEU A 367 9.36 -1.16 6.60
CA LEU A 367 10.26 -1.22 5.45
C LEU A 367 10.00 0.01 4.59
N HIS A 368 10.97 0.94 4.58
CA HIS A 368 10.90 2.21 3.86
C HIS A 368 11.09 2.05 2.33
N GLY A 369 10.21 1.28 1.69
CA GLY A 369 10.18 1.08 0.24
C GLY A 369 11.12 0.00 -0.29
N THR A 370 11.22 -0.07 -1.61
CA THR A 370 11.87 -1.16 -2.36
C THR A 370 13.29 -1.47 -1.91
N ARG A 371 14.11 -0.44 -1.61
CA ARG A 371 15.50 -0.67 -1.18
C ARG A 371 15.58 -1.34 0.18
N ALA A 372 14.75 -0.92 1.14
CA ALA A 372 14.70 -1.53 2.46
C ALA A 372 14.22 -2.99 2.38
N ILE A 373 13.23 -3.26 1.54
CA ILE A 373 12.72 -4.61 1.28
C ILE A 373 13.81 -5.51 0.66
N PHE A 374 14.50 -5.01 -0.37
CA PHE A 374 15.61 -5.73 -1.01
C PHE A 374 16.75 -6.04 -0.01
N GLU A 375 17.13 -5.07 0.82
CA GLU A 375 18.18 -5.27 1.83
C GLU A 375 17.76 -6.23 2.94
N HIS A 376 16.48 -6.23 3.32
CA HIS A 376 15.92 -7.19 4.28
C HIS A 376 15.94 -8.62 3.71
N LYS A 377 15.43 -8.82 2.49
CA LYS A 377 15.48 -10.09 1.77
C LYS A 377 16.91 -10.63 1.68
N ARG A 378 17.85 -9.78 1.25
CA ARG A 378 19.26 -10.17 1.13
C ARG A 378 19.85 -10.63 2.46
N ARG A 379 19.53 -9.95 3.56
CA ARG A 379 19.97 -10.34 4.91
C ARG A 379 19.36 -11.68 5.34
N ALA A 380 18.06 -11.87 5.15
CA ALA A 380 17.39 -13.12 5.46
C ALA A 380 17.97 -14.31 4.67
N ALA A 381 18.28 -14.12 3.38
CA ALA A 381 18.91 -15.15 2.55
C ALA A 381 20.33 -15.52 3.00
N LEU A 382 21.12 -14.53 3.49
CA LEU A 382 22.45 -14.79 4.06
C LEU A 382 22.35 -15.58 5.37
N GLN A 383 21.43 -15.22 6.26
CA GLN A 383 21.20 -15.94 7.51
C GLN A 383 20.77 -17.39 7.27
N GLN A 384 19.86 -17.64 6.32
CA GLN A 384 19.49 -19.01 5.94
C GLN A 384 20.67 -19.82 5.39
N ARG A 385 21.60 -19.16 4.66
CA ARG A 385 22.82 -19.79 4.16
C ARG A 385 23.87 -20.04 5.25
N GLU A 386 23.89 -19.25 6.32
CA GLU A 386 24.75 -19.42 7.51
C GLU A 386 24.21 -20.45 8.51
N ILE A 387 22.90 -20.75 8.48
CA ILE A 387 22.30 -21.83 9.26
C ILE A 387 22.51 -23.19 8.55
N ARG A 388 22.51 -23.22 7.21
CA ARG A 388 22.77 -24.45 6.43
C ARG A 388 24.18 -25.09 6.52
N PRO A 389 25.30 -24.45 6.92
CA PRO A 389 26.60 -25.11 6.97
C PRO A 389 26.89 -25.83 8.30
N ARG A 390 25.98 -25.81 9.30
CA ARG A 390 26.21 -26.52 10.57
C ARG A 390 25.56 -27.90 10.66
N PHE A 391 24.65 -28.26 9.74
CA PHE A 391 23.99 -29.57 9.73
C PHE A 391 24.52 -30.54 8.66
N PHE A 392 25.54 -30.15 7.88
CA PHE A 392 26.13 -31.02 6.85
C PHE A 392 27.64 -31.27 7.00
N THR A 393 28.25 -30.90 8.13
CA THR A 393 29.66 -31.20 8.45
C THR A 393 29.83 -31.98 9.75
N LEU A 394 28.88 -32.86 10.07
CA LEU A 394 29.00 -33.89 11.13
C LEU A 394 28.41 -35.22 10.64
N SER A 395 28.76 -35.62 9.42
CA SER A 395 28.78 -37.01 8.96
C SER A 395 29.62 -37.02 7.69
N PHE A 396 30.37 -38.09 7.44
CA PHE A 396 31.39 -38.23 6.38
C PHE A 396 32.82 -37.73 6.66
N LYS A 397 33.38 -37.87 7.87
CA LYS A 397 34.85 -38.08 8.00
C LYS A 397 35.35 -39.11 9.02
N ASP A 398 34.48 -39.86 9.70
CA ASP A 398 34.92 -40.90 10.64
C ASP A 398 34.66 -42.36 10.23
N ASN A 399 34.27 -42.63 8.97
CA ASN A 399 33.97 -44.01 8.54
C ASN A 399 34.87 -44.59 7.44
N VAL A 400 36.10 -44.08 7.27
CA VAL A 400 37.09 -44.64 6.32
C VAL A 400 38.32 -45.24 7.02
N LYS A 401 38.37 -45.27 8.35
CA LYS A 401 39.42 -45.99 9.11
C LYS A 401 38.96 -47.28 9.81
N GLY A 402 37.72 -47.74 9.57
CA GLY A 402 37.17 -48.96 10.19
C GLY A 402 37.08 -50.20 9.30
N CYS A 403 37.26 -50.09 7.97
CA CYS A 403 36.99 -51.20 7.04
C CYS A 403 38.21 -52.04 6.62
N ARG A 404 39.36 -51.93 7.31
CA ARG A 404 40.56 -52.73 6.99
C ARG A 404 41.03 -53.71 8.07
N ALA A 405 40.23 -53.94 9.11
CA ALA A 405 40.62 -54.83 10.20
C ALA A 405 39.45 -55.69 10.74
N LYS A 406 38.64 -56.28 9.85
CA LYS A 406 37.72 -57.39 10.19
C LYS A 406 37.50 -58.30 8.97
N LYS A 407 38.56 -58.96 8.52
CA LYS A 407 38.49 -60.10 7.59
C LYS A 407 39.43 -61.25 7.91
N GLU A 408 39.99 -61.24 9.12
CA GLU A 408 40.56 -62.40 9.79
C GLU A 408 39.79 -62.58 11.09
N VAL A 409 39.61 -63.84 11.53
CA VAL A 409 38.77 -64.24 12.67
C VAL A 409 37.27 -64.35 12.36
N MET A 410 36.91 -65.34 11.56
CA MET A 410 35.80 -66.29 11.84
C MET A 410 35.59 -67.20 10.62
N ARG A 411 36.48 -68.18 10.48
CA ARG A 411 36.20 -69.42 9.73
C ARG A 411 37.21 -70.46 10.20
N GLN A 412 36.88 -71.15 11.28
CA GLN A 412 37.31 -72.53 11.59
C GLN A 412 36.82 -72.92 12.99
N LYS A 413 35.88 -73.87 13.02
CA LYS A 413 35.46 -74.79 14.11
C LYS A 413 34.10 -75.34 13.62
N THR A 414 34.01 -76.53 13.05
CA THR A 414 34.11 -77.89 13.64
C THR A 414 34.13 -78.94 12.50
N PRO A 415 34.22 -80.28 12.73
CA PRO A 415 34.97 -81.06 13.71
C PRO A 415 35.84 -82.17 13.03
N ARG A 416 36.80 -82.77 13.73
CA ARG A 416 37.36 -84.09 13.37
C ARG A 416 37.31 -85.02 14.58
N ASN A 417 36.43 -86.01 14.47
CA ASN A 417 36.43 -87.23 15.28
C ASN A 417 37.34 -88.26 14.56
N ARG A 418 38.36 -88.78 15.24
CA ARG A 418 39.02 -90.05 14.91
C ARG A 418 39.26 -90.82 16.22
N LYS A 419 39.02 -92.12 16.11
CA LYS A 419 38.96 -93.17 17.13
C LYS A 419 40.29 -93.46 17.84
N SER A 420 40.17 -94.32 18.87
CA SER A 420 41.16 -95.26 19.47
C SER A 420 42.25 -94.61 20.35
N ASP A 421 42.51 -95.03 21.59
CA ASP A 421 42.29 -96.32 22.29
C ASP A 421 41.82 -96.13 23.74
#